data_AF-A0A9N9R1Z6-F1
#
_entry.id   AF-A0A9N9R1Z6-F1
#
_cell.length_a   1.000
_cell.length_b   1.000
_cell.length_c   1.000
_cell.angle_alpha   90.00
_cell.angle_beta   90.00
_cell.angle_gamma   90.00
#
_symmetry.space_group_name_H-M   'P 1'
#
loop_
_entity.id
_entity.type
_entity.pdbx_description
1 polymer ?
#
loop_
_entity_poly.entity_id
_entity_poly.type
_entity_poly.pdbx_seq_one_letter_code
_entity_poly.pdbx_strand_id
1 'polypeptide(L)'
;MIYSGKHLNSSSLLMHMCTVKMLNGNIFAALFLCDGKSSELVGWFTNPGFPSPSSEGLSCIFTLNKASNDIKQLRLDFVTFELLGPTGGTCKQDQFVVSGQNTNNVIPILCGINTGQHAYVEVGDSDGPIYFSVQTYSSENRLFSIKISQLTWADELAAPTGCLQYYTESQGFLESFNYRDRSEIGIARIPSYLNNLNYAMCIRRAQETCSVTYSNSDYMQIVNYDLGNHKQLYNLK
;
A
#
# COMPACT_ATOMS: atom_id res chain seq x y z
N MET A 1 -44.03 33.00 -1.17
CA MET A 1 -44.05 33.32 -2.62
C MET A 1 -42.78 32.76 -3.22
N ILE A 2 -42.91 31.92 -4.24
CA ILE A 2 -41.88 31.13 -4.93
C ILE A 2 -41.13 32.02 -5.94
N TYR A 3 -39.80 31.88 -6.03
CA TYR A 3 -38.92 31.92 -7.24
C TYR A 3 -37.56 31.34 -6.78
N SER A 4 -36.91 30.28 -7.29
CA SER A 4 -36.67 29.67 -8.62
C SER A 4 -35.31 30.05 -9.24
N GLY A 5 -34.34 29.12 -9.12
CA GLY A 5 -33.30 28.67 -10.09
C GLY A 5 -32.30 29.64 -10.75
N LYS A 6 -30.98 29.39 -10.57
CA LYS A 6 -30.08 28.71 -11.54
C LYS A 6 -28.58 28.90 -11.21
N HIS A 7 -27.88 27.75 -11.13
CA HIS A 7 -26.50 27.40 -11.51
C HIS A 7 -25.33 28.42 -11.60
N LEU A 8 -24.16 27.91 -11.17
CA LEU A 8 -22.76 28.34 -11.39
C LEU A 8 -22.29 29.47 -10.44
N ASN A 9 -21.30 29.32 -9.56
CA ASN A 9 -20.10 28.49 -9.56
C ASN A 9 -19.84 27.89 -8.16
N SER A 10 -19.46 26.61 -8.11
CA SER A 10 -18.77 26.05 -6.95
C SER A 10 -17.39 26.69 -6.89
N SER A 11 -17.24 27.68 -6.02
CA SER A 11 -15.91 28.14 -5.60
C SER A 11 -15.34 27.07 -4.66
N SER A 12 -14.77 25.99 -5.23
CA SER A 12 -13.90 25.14 -4.43
C SER A 12 -12.64 25.94 -4.12
N LEU A 13 -12.32 26.07 -2.83
CA LEU A 13 -11.00 26.52 -2.44
C LEU A 13 -9.98 25.56 -3.07
N LEU A 14 -9.14 26.10 -3.95
CA LEU A 14 -7.94 25.45 -4.44
C LEU A 14 -7.00 25.24 -3.25
N MET A 15 -7.13 24.09 -2.58
CA MET A 15 -6.12 23.61 -1.65
C MET A 15 -4.90 23.28 -2.50
N HIS A 16 -3.93 24.19 -2.51
CA HIS A 16 -2.62 23.96 -3.12
C HIS A 16 -2.00 22.76 -2.41
N MET A 17 -2.05 21.57 -3.04
CA MET A 17 -1.22 20.47 -2.61
C MET A 17 0.24 20.79 -3.02
N CYS A 18 1.05 20.92 -1.98
CA CYS A 18 2.50 21.09 -1.95
C CYS A 18 3.08 22.37 -2.59
N THR A 19 2.82 23.52 -1.96
CA THR A 19 3.96 24.43 -1.75
C THR A 19 4.77 23.86 -0.59
N VAL A 20 6.00 23.41 -0.89
CA VAL A 20 7.03 23.12 0.12
C VAL A 20 7.17 24.37 0.99
N LYS A 21 6.61 24.32 2.20
CA LYS A 21 6.71 25.42 3.16
C LYS A 21 8.10 25.31 3.79
N MET A 22 9.04 26.10 3.27
CA MET A 22 10.33 26.37 3.90
C MET A 22 10.09 26.90 5.32
N LEU A 23 10.29 26.05 6.33
CA LEU A 23 10.36 26.41 7.73
C LEU A 23 11.59 25.70 8.31
N ASN A 24 12.73 26.39 8.30
CA ASN A 24 13.90 26.18 9.15
C ASN A 24 14.29 24.71 9.46
N GLY A 25 14.72 23.96 8.43
CA GLY A 25 15.33 22.63 8.61
C GLY A 25 14.82 21.64 7.56
N ASN A 26 15.34 21.71 6.34
CA ASN A 26 14.78 21.00 5.19
C ASN A 26 15.08 19.49 5.22
N ILE A 27 14.05 18.68 5.45
CA ILE A 27 14.01 17.29 4.96
C ILE A 27 13.45 17.36 3.54
N PHE A 28 14.28 17.13 2.52
CA PHE A 28 13.79 16.87 1.17
C PHE A 28 13.14 15.48 1.16
N ALA A 29 11.87 15.39 0.77
CA ALA A 29 11.25 14.09 0.53
C ALA A 29 11.81 13.53 -0.80
N ALA A 30 12.53 12.41 -0.74
CA ALA A 30 13.09 11.79 -1.94
C ALA A 30 11.96 11.28 -2.86
N LEU A 31 12.10 11.55 -4.17
CA LEU A 31 11.19 11.06 -5.19
C LEU A 31 11.84 9.90 -5.93
N PHE A 32 11.14 8.78 -6.00
CA PHE A 32 11.58 7.56 -6.68
C PHE A 32 10.91 7.50 -8.04
N LEU A 33 11.72 7.70 -9.08
CA LEU A 33 11.27 7.79 -10.47
C LEU A 33 11.41 6.43 -11.18
N CYS A 34 10.64 6.26 -12.26
CA CYS A 34 10.80 5.14 -13.17
C CYS A 34 12.21 5.09 -13.75
N ASP A 35 12.75 3.88 -13.86
CA ASP A 35 14.14 3.55 -14.26
C ASP A 35 15.20 4.16 -13.34
N GLY A 36 14.75 4.78 -12.24
CA GLY A 36 15.58 5.38 -11.21
C GLY A 36 16.14 4.33 -10.26
N LYS A 37 17.19 4.75 -9.57
CA LYS A 37 17.77 4.01 -8.46
C LYS A 37 17.97 4.91 -7.25
N SER A 38 17.81 4.36 -6.06
CA SER A 38 18.06 5.09 -4.82
C SER A 38 18.60 4.17 -3.73
N SER A 39 19.17 4.78 -2.70
CA SER A 39 19.46 4.15 -1.41
C SER A 39 18.89 4.96 -0.24
N GLU A 40 18.07 5.98 -0.52
CA GLU A 40 17.48 6.85 0.50
C GLU A 40 16.61 6.05 1.47
N LEU A 41 16.69 6.39 2.76
CA LEU A 41 15.93 5.71 3.82
C LEU A 41 14.42 5.83 3.61
N VAL A 42 13.95 6.96 3.07
CA VAL A 42 12.53 7.20 2.83
C VAL A 42 12.35 7.93 1.50
N GLY A 43 11.37 7.50 0.70
CA GLY A 43 10.96 8.23 -0.49
C GLY A 43 9.61 7.79 -1.04
N TRP A 44 9.19 8.45 -2.11
CA TRP A 44 7.87 8.31 -2.71
C TRP A 44 7.95 7.77 -4.12
N PHE A 45 7.30 6.64 -4.38
CA PHE A 45 7.16 6.06 -5.71
C PHE A 45 5.76 6.37 -6.25
N THR A 46 5.68 7.14 -7.33
CA THR A 46 4.42 7.75 -7.80
C THR A 46 4.21 7.53 -9.29
N ASN A 47 2.96 7.63 -9.76
CA ASN A 47 2.71 7.64 -11.20
C ASN A 47 3.31 8.90 -11.84
N PRO A 48 3.71 8.83 -13.13
CA PRO A 48 4.05 10.02 -13.89
C PRO A 48 2.90 11.04 -13.83
N GLY A 49 3.23 12.30 -13.52
CA GLY A 49 2.24 13.38 -13.40
C GLY A 49 1.47 13.44 -12.09
N PHE A 50 1.81 12.63 -11.07
CA PHE A 50 1.24 12.76 -9.72
C PHE A 50 1.33 14.22 -9.22
N PRO A 51 0.27 14.80 -8.59
CA PRO A 51 -0.91 14.15 -8.00
C PRO A 51 -2.08 13.88 -8.95
N SER A 52 -1.94 14.13 -10.26
CA SER A 52 -3.00 13.84 -11.22
C SER A 52 -3.02 12.36 -11.61
N PRO A 53 -4.20 11.76 -11.87
CA PRO A 53 -4.29 10.43 -12.46
C PRO A 53 -3.67 10.41 -13.85
N SER A 54 -3.10 9.28 -14.25
CA SER A 54 -2.60 9.03 -15.59
C SER A 54 -3.41 7.94 -16.29
N SER A 55 -3.73 8.15 -17.56
CA SER A 55 -4.36 7.15 -18.43
C SER A 55 -3.38 6.43 -19.34
N GLU A 56 -2.11 6.85 -19.36
CA GLU A 56 -1.10 6.25 -20.21
C GLU A 56 -0.67 4.87 -19.68
N GLY A 57 -0.40 3.95 -20.62
CA GLY A 57 0.23 2.68 -20.28
C GLY A 57 1.62 2.94 -19.68
N LEU A 58 1.96 2.20 -18.63
CA LEU A 58 3.18 2.39 -17.87
C LEU A 58 3.95 1.07 -17.81
N SER A 59 5.24 1.12 -18.13
CA SER A 59 6.20 0.07 -17.77
C SER A 59 7.30 0.75 -16.97
N CYS A 60 7.21 0.64 -15.65
CA CYS A 60 8.05 1.39 -14.73
C CYS A 60 8.70 0.45 -13.75
N ILE A 61 10.01 0.55 -13.61
CA ILE A 61 10.78 -0.19 -12.61
C ILE A 61 11.61 0.81 -11.81
N PHE A 62 11.46 0.80 -10.49
CA PHE A 62 12.32 1.53 -9.58
C PHE A 62 13.22 0.55 -8.81
N THR A 63 14.51 0.88 -8.71
CA THR A 63 15.51 0.04 -8.04
C THR A 63 15.93 0.65 -6.70
N LEU A 64 15.72 -0.07 -5.60
CA LEU A 64 16.14 0.35 -4.26
C LEU A 64 17.31 -0.51 -3.77
N ASN A 65 18.43 0.13 -3.48
CA ASN A 65 19.50 -0.48 -2.72
C ASN A 65 19.26 -0.26 -1.23
N LYS A 66 19.67 -1.24 -0.42
CA LYS A 66 19.66 -1.09 1.03
C LYS A 66 20.58 0.07 1.43
N ALA A 67 20.08 0.98 2.27
CA ALA A 67 20.87 2.11 2.76
C ALA A 67 22.10 1.64 3.57
N SER A 68 21.97 0.49 4.24
CA SER A 68 23.06 -0.22 4.92
C SER A 68 22.71 -1.70 5.09
N ASN A 69 23.67 -2.51 5.57
CA ASN A 69 23.45 -3.92 5.89
C ASN A 69 22.50 -4.13 7.09
N ASP A 70 22.25 -3.08 7.87
CA ASP A 70 21.36 -3.10 9.03
C ASP A 70 19.89 -2.95 8.63
N ILE A 71 19.60 -2.59 7.37
CA ILE A 71 18.23 -2.60 6.84
C ILE A 71 17.76 -4.05 6.71
N LYS A 72 16.64 -4.35 7.37
CA LYS A 72 16.05 -5.69 7.43
C LYS A 72 14.65 -5.76 6.85
N GLN A 73 13.96 -4.63 6.78
CA GLN A 73 12.59 -4.58 6.32
C GLN A 73 12.34 -3.30 5.53
N LEU A 74 11.41 -3.36 4.57
CA LEU A 74 10.83 -2.19 3.93
C LEU A 74 9.37 -2.10 4.34
N ARG A 75 8.90 -0.88 4.64
CA ARG A 75 7.48 -0.59 4.79
C ARG A 75 6.98 0.19 3.58
N LEU A 76 5.95 -0.33 2.95
CA LEU A 76 5.23 0.29 1.84
C LEU A 76 3.91 0.84 2.39
N ASP A 77 3.75 2.14 2.43
CA ASP A 77 2.47 2.78 2.74
C ASP A 77 1.80 3.19 1.41
N PHE A 78 0.68 2.56 1.08
CA PHE A 78 -0.11 2.86 -0.11
C PHE A 78 -0.97 4.10 0.12
N VAL A 79 -0.33 5.27 0.23
CA VAL A 79 -1.03 6.55 0.52
C VAL A 79 -2.13 6.83 -0.49
N THR A 80 -1.84 6.56 -1.76
CA THR A 80 -2.85 6.36 -2.81
C THR A 80 -2.45 5.16 -3.64
N PHE A 81 -3.38 4.26 -3.94
CA PHE A 81 -3.13 3.12 -4.80
C PHE A 81 -4.43 2.67 -5.45
N GLU A 82 -4.63 3.12 -6.68
CA GLU A 82 -5.76 2.76 -7.53
C GLU A 82 -5.26 2.34 -8.90
N LEU A 83 -5.14 1.02 -9.07
CA LEU A 83 -4.87 0.35 -10.33
C LEU A 83 -6.13 -0.39 -10.81
N LEU A 84 -6.14 -0.87 -12.06
CA LEU A 84 -7.20 -1.78 -12.51
C LEU A 84 -7.26 -3.05 -11.64
N GLY A 85 -8.48 -3.47 -11.34
CA GLY A 85 -8.74 -4.66 -10.54
C GLY A 85 -8.39 -5.97 -11.26
N PRO A 86 -8.43 -7.10 -10.54
CA PRO A 86 -8.12 -8.41 -11.10
C PRO A 86 -9.22 -8.91 -12.06
N THR A 87 -8.85 -9.79 -13.00
CA THR A 87 -9.79 -10.59 -13.80
C THR A 87 -9.79 -12.02 -13.28
N GLY A 88 -10.90 -12.45 -12.67
CA GLY A 88 -11.01 -13.77 -12.03
C GLY A 88 -9.98 -13.96 -10.91
N GLY A 89 -9.78 -12.94 -10.08
CA GLY A 89 -8.81 -12.93 -8.98
C GLY A 89 -7.34 -12.75 -9.39
N THR A 90 -7.03 -12.66 -10.67
CA THR A 90 -5.64 -12.46 -11.14
C THR A 90 -5.42 -11.06 -11.69
N CYS A 91 -4.37 -10.37 -11.22
CA CYS A 91 -3.93 -9.07 -11.74
C CYS A 91 -3.32 -9.22 -13.14
N LYS A 92 -4.16 -9.18 -14.19
CA LYS A 92 -3.71 -9.36 -15.59
C LYS A 92 -3.44 -8.05 -16.33
N GLN A 93 -4.21 -7.00 -16.04
CA GLN A 93 -4.12 -5.72 -16.77
C GLN A 93 -3.19 -4.71 -16.11
N ASP A 94 -3.31 -4.55 -14.80
CA ASP A 94 -2.41 -3.71 -14.04
C ASP A 94 -1.75 -4.57 -12.96
N GLN A 95 -0.45 -4.38 -12.74
CA GLN A 95 0.35 -5.15 -11.80
C GLN A 95 1.29 -4.22 -11.05
N PHE A 96 1.31 -4.33 -9.73
CA PHE A 96 2.39 -3.90 -8.88
C PHE A 96 3.14 -5.13 -8.36
N VAL A 97 4.45 -5.17 -8.59
CA VAL A 97 5.30 -6.32 -8.26
C VAL A 97 6.51 -5.84 -7.47
N VAL A 98 6.80 -6.52 -6.36
CA VAL A 98 8.04 -6.37 -5.61
C VAL A 98 8.90 -7.61 -5.82
N SER A 99 10.17 -7.42 -6.16
CA SER A 99 11.13 -8.52 -6.37
C SER A 99 12.50 -8.21 -5.77
N GLY A 100 13.35 -9.23 -5.65
CA GLY A 100 14.62 -9.15 -4.91
C GLY A 100 14.45 -9.28 -3.39
N GLN A 101 13.23 -9.47 -2.89
CA GLN A 101 12.94 -9.70 -1.46
C GLN A 101 13.30 -11.13 -1.00
N ASN A 102 13.19 -11.38 0.30
CA ASN A 102 13.32 -12.73 0.86
C ASN A 102 12.31 -13.69 0.20
N THR A 103 12.78 -14.81 -0.34
CA THR A 103 11.95 -15.79 -1.06
C THR A 103 10.93 -16.49 -0.16
N ASN A 104 11.11 -16.43 1.16
CA ASN A 104 10.16 -16.97 2.14
C ASN A 104 9.06 -15.96 2.52
N ASN A 105 9.21 -14.69 2.14
CA ASN A 105 8.27 -13.61 2.43
C ASN A 105 8.00 -12.80 1.15
N VAL A 106 7.30 -13.44 0.21
CA VAL A 106 7.01 -12.86 -1.10
C VAL A 106 5.73 -12.03 -1.03
N ILE A 107 5.82 -10.78 -1.46
CA ILE A 107 4.65 -9.92 -1.65
C ILE A 107 3.87 -10.44 -2.87
N PRO A 108 2.57 -10.71 -2.75
CA PRO A 108 1.75 -11.09 -3.89
C PRO A 108 1.70 -9.95 -4.91
N ILE A 109 1.41 -10.28 -6.16
CA ILE A 109 1.15 -9.25 -7.19
C ILE A 109 -0.12 -8.50 -6.78
N LEU A 110 0.00 -7.17 -6.61
CA LEU A 110 -1.11 -6.32 -6.20
C LEU A 110 -1.69 -5.54 -7.38
N CYS A 111 -3.00 -5.35 -7.36
CA CYS A 111 -3.74 -4.50 -8.27
C CYS A 111 -5.05 -4.07 -7.60
N GLY A 112 -5.87 -3.28 -8.29
CA GLY A 112 -7.10 -2.74 -7.72
C GLY A 112 -6.89 -1.61 -6.71
N ILE A 113 -7.79 -1.48 -5.74
CA ILE A 113 -7.77 -0.38 -4.75
C ILE A 113 -7.16 -0.85 -3.44
N ASN A 114 -6.01 -0.27 -3.08
CA ASN A 114 -5.31 -0.53 -1.82
C ASN A 114 -4.95 0.77 -1.08
N THR A 115 -5.52 1.91 -1.50
CA THR A 115 -5.36 3.21 -0.84
C THR A 115 -5.58 3.08 0.68
N GLY A 116 -4.65 3.61 1.46
CA GLY A 116 -4.66 3.60 2.93
C GLY A 116 -4.21 2.28 3.57
N GLN A 117 -3.90 1.25 2.78
CA GLN A 117 -3.27 0.03 3.29
C GLN A 117 -1.74 0.15 3.31
N HIS A 118 -1.07 -0.85 3.87
CA HIS A 118 0.38 -0.96 3.89
C HIS A 118 0.83 -2.41 3.72
N ALA A 119 2.11 -2.60 3.42
CA ALA A 119 2.76 -3.89 3.34
C ALA A 119 4.20 -3.82 3.89
N TYR A 120 4.68 -4.91 4.48
CA TYR A 120 6.06 -5.08 4.91
C TYR A 120 6.78 -6.10 4.02
N VAL A 121 8.01 -5.76 3.62
CA VAL A 121 8.87 -6.60 2.79
C VAL A 121 10.12 -6.95 3.58
N GLU A 122 10.37 -8.25 3.79
CA GLU A 122 11.61 -8.68 4.43
C GLU A 122 12.78 -8.70 3.43
N VAL A 123 13.84 -7.98 3.79
CA VAL A 123 15.04 -7.79 2.95
C VAL A 123 16.33 -8.05 3.72
N GLY A 124 16.23 -8.57 4.95
CA GLY A 124 17.38 -8.80 5.84
C GLY A 124 18.41 -9.76 5.25
N ASP A 125 17.93 -10.86 4.67
CA ASP A 125 18.74 -11.92 4.06
C ASP A 125 18.85 -11.77 2.53
N SER A 126 18.38 -10.64 1.98
CA SER A 126 18.57 -10.31 0.57
C SER A 126 19.82 -9.44 0.41
N ASP A 127 20.67 -9.82 -0.54
CA ASP A 127 21.81 -9.02 -1.00
C ASP A 127 21.36 -7.78 -1.80
N GLY A 128 20.09 -7.75 -2.23
CA GLY A 128 19.53 -6.70 -3.07
C GLY A 128 20.06 -6.69 -4.51
N PRO A 129 19.70 -5.66 -5.29
CA PRO A 129 18.73 -4.63 -4.97
C PRO A 129 17.28 -5.14 -4.97
N ILE A 130 16.37 -4.33 -4.45
CA ILE A 130 14.93 -4.58 -4.43
C ILE A 130 14.29 -3.80 -5.56
N TYR A 131 13.44 -4.44 -6.36
CA TYR A 131 12.77 -3.80 -7.49
C TYR A 131 11.29 -3.63 -7.23
N PHE A 132 10.79 -2.43 -7.52
CA PHE A 132 9.38 -2.06 -7.48
C PHE A 132 8.92 -1.83 -8.91
N SER A 133 8.02 -2.66 -9.42
CA SER A 133 7.53 -2.57 -10.78
C SER A 133 6.04 -2.22 -10.80
N VAL A 134 5.67 -1.24 -11.63
CA VAL A 134 4.29 -0.99 -12.02
C VAL A 134 4.17 -1.19 -13.52
N GLN A 135 3.25 -2.07 -13.92
CA GLN A 135 2.91 -2.34 -15.31
C GLN A 135 1.41 -2.09 -15.52
N THR A 136 1.06 -1.29 -16.53
CA THR A 136 -0.33 -1.00 -16.92
C THR A 136 -0.46 -1.03 -18.45
N TYR A 137 -1.56 -1.57 -18.98
CA TYR A 137 -1.71 -1.80 -20.43
C TYR A 137 -2.83 -1.01 -21.12
N SER A 138 -3.97 -0.79 -20.47
CA SER A 138 -5.13 -0.09 -21.09
C SER A 138 -5.03 1.43 -20.96
N SER A 139 -5.97 2.18 -21.53
CA SER A 139 -6.04 3.65 -21.43
C SER A 139 -6.94 4.16 -20.29
N GLU A 140 -7.04 3.40 -19.20
CA GLU A 140 -7.88 3.73 -18.02
C GLU A 140 -7.12 4.63 -17.04
N ASN A 141 -7.79 5.40 -16.19
CA ASN A 141 -7.07 6.21 -15.20
C ASN A 141 -6.40 5.32 -14.12
N ARG A 142 -5.22 5.73 -13.65
CA ARG A 142 -4.54 5.17 -12.48
C ARG A 142 -3.96 6.29 -11.65
N LEU A 143 -3.89 6.06 -10.35
CA LEU A 143 -3.27 6.99 -9.43
C LEU A 143 -2.58 6.19 -8.34
N PHE A 144 -1.27 6.39 -8.19
CA PHE A 144 -0.53 5.77 -7.10
C PHE A 144 0.53 6.70 -6.52
N SER A 145 0.66 6.59 -5.21
CA SER A 145 1.68 7.22 -4.39
C SER A 145 1.99 6.28 -3.24
N ILE A 146 3.15 5.65 -3.33
CA ILE A 146 3.62 4.63 -2.41
C ILE A 146 4.81 5.22 -1.66
N LYS A 147 4.66 5.43 -0.36
CA LYS A 147 5.80 5.79 0.47
C LYS A 147 6.56 4.52 0.82
N ILE A 148 7.85 4.52 0.56
CA ILE A 148 8.74 3.39 0.84
C ILE A 148 9.70 3.84 1.93
N SER A 149 9.74 3.10 3.04
CA SER A 149 10.63 3.36 4.18
C SER A 149 11.51 2.14 4.44
N GLN A 150 12.82 2.34 4.52
CA GLN A 150 13.79 1.32 4.92
C GLN A 150 13.89 1.28 6.44
N LEU A 151 13.77 0.09 7.03
CA LEU A 151 13.73 -0.12 8.47
C LEU A 151 14.79 -1.14 8.90
N THR A 152 15.39 -0.86 10.05
CA THR A 152 16.14 -1.80 10.88
C THR A 152 15.17 -2.52 11.83
N TRP A 153 15.63 -3.56 12.53
CA TRP A 153 14.82 -4.22 13.56
C TRP A 153 14.56 -3.36 14.81
N ALA A 154 15.37 -2.31 15.03
CA ALA A 154 15.24 -1.44 16.19
C ALA A 154 14.19 -0.33 15.98
N ASP A 155 13.74 -0.11 14.75
CA ASP A 155 12.74 0.91 14.45
C ASP A 155 11.38 0.53 15.02
N GLU A 156 10.70 1.50 15.63
CA GLU A 156 9.37 1.30 16.23
C GLU A 156 8.33 0.83 15.20
N LEU A 157 8.51 1.23 13.94
CA LEU A 157 7.64 0.83 12.83
C LEU A 157 7.95 -0.58 12.30
N ALA A 158 9.00 -1.26 12.77
CA ALA A 158 9.34 -2.59 12.29
C ALA A 158 8.26 -3.61 12.69
N ALA A 159 7.83 -4.41 11.73
CA ALA A 159 6.90 -5.50 11.96
C ALA A 159 7.65 -6.79 12.36
N PRO A 160 7.04 -7.65 13.20
CA PRO A 160 7.59 -8.98 13.47
C PRO A 160 7.76 -9.81 12.19
N THR A 161 8.72 -10.72 12.19
CA THR A 161 8.97 -11.62 11.05
C THR A 161 7.72 -12.43 10.68
N GLY A 162 7.45 -12.50 9.38
CA GLY A 162 6.32 -13.19 8.76
C GLY A 162 5.05 -12.35 8.61
N CYS A 163 5.03 -11.12 9.11
CA CYS A 163 3.88 -10.22 8.99
C CYS A 163 3.93 -9.44 7.69
N LEU A 164 2.96 -9.64 6.79
CA LEU A 164 2.82 -8.79 5.61
C LEU A 164 2.16 -7.46 5.96
N GLN A 165 1.21 -7.47 6.89
CA GLN A 165 0.59 -6.27 7.45
C GLN A 165 0.77 -6.28 8.96
N TYR A 166 1.05 -5.12 9.54
CA TYR A 166 1.22 -4.98 10.99
C TYR A 166 0.49 -3.75 11.50
N TYR A 167 -0.47 -3.98 12.38
CA TYR A 167 -1.35 -2.97 12.94
C TYR A 167 -0.95 -2.70 14.38
N THR A 168 -0.64 -1.43 14.68
CA THR A 168 -0.16 -0.98 15.99
C THR A 168 -1.17 -0.16 16.76
N GLU A 169 -2.25 0.26 16.09
CA GLU A 169 -3.35 1.06 16.63
C GLU A 169 -4.24 0.24 17.57
N SER A 170 -4.85 0.90 18.54
CA SER A 170 -5.76 0.26 19.51
C SER A 170 -7.10 -0.17 18.90
N GLN A 171 -7.47 0.41 17.75
CA GLN A 171 -8.66 0.08 16.97
C GLN A 171 -8.42 0.37 15.49
N GLY A 172 -9.12 -0.33 14.61
CA GLY A 172 -9.01 -0.12 13.16
C GLY A 172 -9.78 -1.18 12.38
N PHE A 173 -9.61 -1.15 11.06
CA PHE A 173 -10.21 -2.11 10.15
C PHE A 173 -9.12 -3.03 9.58
N LEU A 174 -9.45 -4.32 9.49
CA LEU A 174 -8.64 -5.33 8.81
C LEU A 174 -9.32 -5.61 7.48
N GLU A 175 -8.66 -5.24 6.39
CA GLU A 175 -9.17 -5.37 5.04
C GLU A 175 -8.21 -6.24 4.24
N SER A 176 -8.73 -7.12 3.39
CA SER A 176 -7.89 -7.78 2.40
C SER A 176 -7.42 -6.77 1.35
N PHE A 177 -6.35 -7.11 0.62
CA PHE A 177 -5.99 -6.33 -0.56
C PHE A 177 -7.14 -6.37 -1.58
N ASN A 178 -7.38 -5.22 -2.23
CA ASN A 178 -8.47 -5.00 -3.18
C ASN A 178 -9.89 -5.19 -2.59
N TYR A 179 -10.07 -4.96 -1.29
CA TYR A 179 -11.38 -5.00 -0.64
C TYR A 179 -12.28 -3.82 -1.00
N ARG A 180 -11.71 -2.62 -1.18
CA ARG A 180 -12.48 -1.38 -1.35
C ARG A 180 -13.12 -1.29 -2.74
N ASP A 181 -14.35 -0.77 -2.78
CA ASP A 181 -15.18 -0.62 -3.99
C ASP A 181 -15.27 0.84 -4.47
N ARG A 182 -14.90 1.80 -3.63
CA ARG A 182 -14.96 3.23 -3.94
C ARG A 182 -13.65 3.74 -4.52
N SER A 183 -13.71 4.21 -5.78
CA SER A 183 -12.61 4.90 -6.46
C SER A 183 -12.65 6.41 -6.23
N GLU A 184 -11.49 7.02 -5.98
CA GLU A 184 -11.32 8.48 -5.90
C GLU A 184 -11.08 9.10 -7.29
N ILE A 185 -10.74 8.28 -8.29
CA ILE A 185 -10.46 8.70 -9.67
C ILE A 185 -11.60 8.37 -10.65
N GLY A 186 -12.79 8.05 -10.12
CA GLY A 186 -14.03 7.95 -10.89
C GLY A 186 -14.17 6.70 -11.77
N ILE A 187 -13.43 5.63 -11.45
CA ILE A 187 -13.48 4.37 -12.21
C ILE A 187 -14.44 3.40 -11.53
N ALA A 188 -15.30 2.74 -12.32
CA ALA A 188 -16.16 1.68 -11.80
C ALA A 188 -15.30 0.48 -11.33
N ARG A 189 -15.53 0.01 -10.11
CA ARG A 189 -14.77 -1.07 -9.49
C ARG A 189 -15.69 -2.15 -8.95
N ILE A 190 -15.24 -3.38 -9.09
CA ILE A 190 -15.88 -4.55 -8.49
C ILE A 190 -14.85 -5.12 -7.51
N PRO A 191 -15.08 -5.00 -6.19
CA PRO A 191 -14.16 -5.56 -5.20
C PRO A 191 -14.13 -7.08 -5.39
N SER A 192 -12.93 -7.66 -5.29
CA SER A 192 -12.75 -9.11 -5.39
C SER A 192 -11.42 -9.53 -4.80
N TYR A 193 -11.42 -10.73 -4.23
CA TYR A 193 -10.23 -11.32 -3.63
C TYR A 193 -9.19 -11.67 -4.71
N LEU A 194 -7.90 -11.46 -4.40
CA LEU A 194 -6.81 -11.87 -5.28
C LEU A 194 -6.50 -13.36 -5.07
N ASN A 195 -6.25 -14.10 -6.14
CA ASN A 195 -5.87 -15.50 -6.06
C ASN A 195 -4.48 -15.64 -5.44
N ASN A 196 -4.25 -16.77 -4.76
CA ASN A 196 -2.96 -17.13 -4.16
C ASN A 196 -2.45 -16.13 -3.11
N LEU A 197 -3.34 -15.38 -2.47
CA LEU A 197 -3.01 -14.63 -1.27
C LEU A 197 -2.79 -15.62 -0.11
N ASN A 198 -1.55 -15.68 0.37
CA ASN A 198 -1.17 -16.40 1.58
C ASN A 198 -0.26 -15.49 2.39
N TYR A 199 -0.85 -14.76 3.33
CA TYR A 199 -0.11 -13.78 4.13
C TYR A 199 -0.71 -13.63 5.52
N ALA A 200 0.12 -13.18 6.46
CA ALA A 200 -0.31 -12.89 7.82
C ALA A 200 -0.54 -11.39 8.03
N MET A 201 -1.67 -11.06 8.66
CA MET A 201 -1.93 -9.75 9.25
C MET A 201 -1.66 -9.87 10.76
N CYS A 202 -0.71 -9.10 11.24
CA CYS A 202 -0.29 -9.09 12.63
C CYS A 202 -0.83 -7.86 13.34
N ILE A 203 -1.17 -8.02 14.62
CA ILE A 203 -1.70 -6.95 15.45
C ILE A 203 -0.85 -6.87 16.71
N ARG A 204 -0.36 -5.68 17.02
CA ARG A 204 0.30 -5.41 18.30
C ARG A 204 -0.75 -5.25 19.37
N ARG A 205 -0.59 -5.97 20.49
CA ARG A 205 -1.42 -5.73 21.67
C ARG A 205 -1.13 -4.34 22.23
N ALA A 206 -2.16 -3.50 22.30
CA ALA A 206 -2.06 -2.19 22.92
C ALA A 206 -1.77 -2.32 24.42
N GLN A 207 -1.01 -1.38 24.99
CA GLN A 207 -0.80 -1.32 26.43
C GLN A 207 -2.15 -1.20 27.16
N GLU A 208 -2.25 -1.77 28.36
CA GLU A 208 -3.47 -1.75 29.19
C GLU A 208 -4.71 -2.41 28.57
N THR A 209 -4.55 -3.30 27.59
CA THR A 209 -5.65 -4.09 27.01
C THR A 209 -5.53 -5.57 27.34
N CYS A 210 -6.66 -6.27 27.54
CA CYS A 210 -6.69 -7.69 27.89
C CYS A 210 -7.02 -8.61 26.70
N SER A 211 -7.73 -8.12 25.70
CA SER A 211 -8.19 -8.89 24.54
C SER A 211 -8.30 -8.01 23.30
N VAL A 212 -8.26 -8.64 22.13
CA VAL A 212 -8.67 -8.04 20.85
C VAL A 212 -10.05 -8.58 20.51
N THR A 213 -10.99 -7.69 20.23
CA THR A 213 -12.36 -8.04 19.85
C THR A 213 -12.55 -7.72 18.37
N TYR A 214 -13.11 -8.65 17.62
CA TYR A 214 -13.41 -8.47 16.21
C TYR A 214 -14.93 -8.38 16.02
N SER A 215 -15.37 -7.41 15.24
CA SER A 215 -16.73 -7.34 14.71
C SER A 215 -16.66 -7.27 13.20
N ASN A 216 -17.65 -7.88 12.55
CA ASN A 216 -17.76 -7.82 11.11
C ASN A 216 -18.61 -6.63 10.69
N SER A 217 -18.22 -5.96 9.61
CA SER A 217 -19.10 -4.97 8.97
C SER A 217 -20.01 -5.56 7.89
N ASP A 218 -19.78 -6.79 7.40
CA ASP A 218 -20.55 -7.48 6.34
C ASP A 218 -20.30 -9.02 6.30
N TYR A 219 -20.06 -9.60 5.11
CA TYR A 219 -19.88 -11.03 4.80
C TYR A 219 -18.44 -11.54 4.97
N MET A 220 -17.56 -10.81 5.67
CA MET A 220 -16.20 -11.31 5.90
C MET A 220 -16.26 -12.56 6.79
N GLN A 221 -15.46 -13.59 6.54
CA GLN A 221 -15.32 -14.69 7.50
C GLN A 221 -13.92 -14.66 8.10
N ILE A 222 -13.84 -14.34 9.39
CA ILE A 222 -12.63 -14.53 10.19
C ILE A 222 -12.61 -16.00 10.61
N VAL A 223 -11.76 -16.81 9.98
CA VAL A 223 -11.55 -18.21 10.40
C VAL A 223 -10.29 -18.28 11.25
N ASN A 224 -10.44 -18.63 12.53
CA ASN A 224 -9.32 -18.88 13.42
C ASN A 224 -8.68 -20.24 13.07
N TYR A 225 -7.45 -20.24 12.55
CA TYR A 225 -6.67 -21.47 12.34
C TYR A 225 -5.73 -21.65 13.53
N ASP A 226 -6.20 -22.34 14.56
CA ASP A 226 -5.39 -22.74 15.71
C ASP A 226 -4.58 -24.00 15.32
N LEU A 227 -3.37 -23.80 14.80
CA LEU A 227 -2.35 -24.86 14.71
C LEU A 227 -1.52 -24.74 15.99
N GLY A 228 -1.76 -25.65 16.93
CA GLY A 228 -1.23 -25.63 18.29
C GLY A 228 0.19 -25.08 18.42
N ASN A 229 0.35 -24.19 19.40
CA ASN A 229 1.52 -23.42 19.83
C ASN A 229 1.73 -22.07 19.12
N HIS A 230 1.09 -21.05 19.70
CA HIS A 230 1.45 -19.64 19.70
C HIS A 230 1.72 -19.00 18.33
N LYS A 231 0.66 -18.84 17.53
CA LYS A 231 0.42 -17.68 16.64
C LYS A 231 -0.99 -17.81 16.08
N GLN A 232 -1.84 -16.83 16.37
CA GLN A 232 -3.19 -16.79 15.81
C GLN A 232 -3.08 -16.27 14.38
N LEU A 233 -3.19 -17.19 13.41
CA LEU A 233 -3.23 -16.86 11.99
C LEU A 233 -4.70 -16.75 11.57
N TYR A 234 -5.07 -15.60 11.01
CA TYR A 234 -6.41 -15.34 10.52
C TYR A 234 -6.37 -15.19 9.00
N ASN A 235 -7.12 -16.04 8.31
CA ASN A 235 -7.35 -15.89 6.87
C ASN A 235 -8.66 -15.13 6.67
N LEU A 236 -8.61 -14.03 5.93
CA LEU A 236 -9.80 -13.34 5.43
C LEU A 236 -10.28 -14.08 4.18
N LYS A 237 -11.42 -14.76 4.28
CA LYS A 237 -12.18 -15.25 3.11
C LYS A 237 -13.19 -14.21 2.67
#